data_AF-A0A838JHU2-F1
#
_entry.id   AF-A0A838JHU2-F1
#
_cell.length_a   1.000
_cell.length_b   1.000
_cell.length_c   1.000
_cell.angle_alpha   90.00
_cell.angle_beta   90.00
_cell.angle_gamma   90.00
#
_symmetry.space_group_name_H-M   'P 1'
#
loop_
_entity.id
_entity.type
_entity.pdbx_description
1 polymer ?
#
loop_
_entity_poly.entity_id
_entity_poly.type
_entity_poly.pdbx_seq_one_letter_code
_entity_poly.pdbx_strand_id
1 'polypeptide(L)'
;MKFLTKVIHAGQQPDPSTGAIMTPIFQTSTYAQAGLGDNKGYEYARTHNPTRDALEGCLASLEEGKYGLAFASGMAAETAILSLLNIGD
;
A
#
# COMPACT_ATOMS: atom_id res chain seq x y z
N MET A 1 1.48 -15.40 -13.42
CA MET A 1 2.47 -14.45 -14.00
C MET A 1 3.87 -14.87 -13.56
N LYS A 2 4.90 -14.79 -14.42
CA LYS A 2 6.30 -15.17 -14.06
C LYS A 2 6.93 -14.12 -13.13
N PHE A 3 7.93 -14.49 -12.33
CA PHE A 3 8.56 -13.60 -11.34
C PHE A 3 9.04 -12.26 -11.93
N LEU A 4 9.84 -12.30 -13.00
CA LEU A 4 10.36 -11.07 -13.64
C LEU A 4 9.24 -10.15 -14.16
N THR A 5 8.10 -10.72 -14.57
CA THR A 5 6.92 -9.95 -14.95
C THR A 5 6.24 -9.35 -13.71
N LYS A 6 6.20 -10.07 -12.58
CA LYS A 6 5.66 -9.55 -11.31
C LYS A 6 6.45 -8.35 -10.81
N VAL A 7 7.78 -8.39 -10.88
CA VAL A 7 8.65 -7.29 -10.44
C VAL A 7 8.30 -5.95 -11.13
N ILE A 8 7.78 -6.00 -12.36
CA ILE A 8 7.41 -4.80 -13.13
C ILE A 8 5.92 -4.47 -13.02
N HIS A 9 5.03 -5.47 -12.99
CA HIS A 9 3.59 -5.24 -13.19
C HIS A 9 2.71 -5.52 -11.98
N ALA A 10 3.20 -6.25 -10.96
CA ALA A 10 2.38 -6.54 -9.78
C ALA A 10 2.13 -5.26 -8.97
N GLY A 11 0.91 -5.11 -8.45
CA GLY A 11 0.50 -3.94 -7.67
C GLY A 11 0.37 -2.63 -8.46
N GLN A 12 0.62 -2.65 -9.78
CA GLN A 12 0.66 -1.45 -10.61
C GLN A 12 -0.42 -1.50 -11.70
N GLN A 13 -1.15 -0.40 -11.85
CA GLN A 13 -2.09 -0.18 -12.95
C GLN A 13 -1.96 1.26 -13.45
N PRO A 14 -2.24 1.54 -14.74
CA PRO A 14 -2.26 2.91 -15.23
C PRO A 14 -3.21 3.77 -14.41
N ASP A 15 -2.80 5.00 -14.12
CA ASP A 15 -3.64 5.95 -13.39
C ASP A 15 -4.99 6.16 -14.12
N PRO A 16 -6.13 5.93 -13.46
CA PRO A 16 -7.44 5.95 -14.13
C PRO A 16 -7.86 7.35 -14.61
N SER A 17 -7.24 8.42 -14.10
CA SER A 17 -7.60 9.80 -14.45
C SER A 17 -6.81 10.35 -15.64
N THR A 18 -5.57 9.90 -15.82
CA THR A 18 -4.63 10.45 -16.81
C THR A 18 -4.02 9.41 -17.76
N GLY A 19 -4.10 8.12 -17.41
CA GLY A 19 -3.41 7.05 -18.13
C GLY A 19 -1.91 6.96 -17.84
N ALA A 20 -1.40 7.67 -16.83
CA ALA A 20 0.01 7.58 -16.44
C ALA A 20 0.40 6.13 -16.12
N ILE A 21 1.44 5.63 -16.79
CA ILE A 21 1.89 4.23 -16.62
C ILE A 21 2.56 4.02 -15.26
N MET A 22 3.34 5.01 -14.81
CA MET A 22 3.95 4.97 -13.49
C MET A 22 2.96 5.45 -12.45
N THR A 23 2.94 4.78 -11.30
CA THR A 23 2.11 5.19 -10.16
C THR A 23 2.48 6.62 -9.73
N PRO A 24 1.53 7.57 -9.71
CA PRO A 24 1.81 8.93 -9.26
C PRO A 24 2.26 8.98 -7.80
N ILE A 25 3.03 10.01 -7.44
CA ILE A 25 3.39 10.27 -6.05
C ILE A 25 2.25 11.05 -5.39
N PHE A 26 1.47 10.39 -4.53
CA PHE A 26 0.40 11.02 -3.75
C PHE A 26 0.97 11.67 -2.49
N GLN A 27 1.62 12.83 -2.67
CA GLN A 27 2.10 13.69 -1.59
C GLN A 27 0.95 14.53 -0.99
N THR A 28 -0.03 13.83 -0.42
CA THR A 28 -1.19 14.40 0.27
C THR A 28 -1.36 13.72 1.62
N SER A 29 -1.95 14.42 2.59
CA SER A 29 -2.30 13.85 3.89
C SER A 29 -3.71 13.27 3.93
N THR A 30 -4.64 13.81 3.14
CA THR A 30 -6.09 13.50 3.21
C THR A 30 -6.73 13.52 1.83
N TYR A 31 -7.93 12.97 1.72
CA TYR A 31 -8.69 12.83 0.48
C TYR A 31 -10.10 13.38 0.64
N ALA A 32 -10.63 14.02 -0.42
CA ALA A 32 -11.97 14.57 -0.41
C ALA A 32 -13.02 13.45 -0.34
N GLN A 33 -14.04 13.64 0.51
CA GLN A 33 -15.18 12.73 0.68
C GLN A 33 -16.44 13.43 0.16
N ALA A 34 -17.34 12.67 -0.48
CA ALA A 34 -18.63 13.20 -0.95
C ALA A 34 -19.63 13.37 0.21
N GLY A 35 -19.45 12.59 1.28
CA GLY A 35 -20.23 12.62 2.51
C GLY A 35 -19.57 11.76 3.58
N LEU A 36 -20.19 11.68 4.76
CA LEU A 36 -19.68 10.86 5.87
C LEU A 36 -19.61 9.39 5.45
N GLY A 37 -18.39 8.82 5.39
CA GLY A 37 -18.16 7.44 4.98
C GLY A 37 -18.29 7.20 3.47
N ASP A 38 -18.51 8.24 2.67
CA ASP A 38 -18.62 8.16 1.21
C ASP A 38 -17.32 8.67 0.56
N ASN A 39 -16.37 7.74 0.41
CA ASN A 39 -15.04 7.98 -0.13
C ASN A 39 -14.69 7.00 -1.25
N LYS A 40 -13.62 7.29 -2.00
CA LYS A 40 -13.16 6.49 -3.14
C LYS A 40 -12.16 5.39 -2.74
N GLY A 41 -12.25 4.88 -1.51
CA GLY A 41 -11.30 3.94 -0.90
C GLY A 41 -10.17 4.59 -0.11
N TYR A 42 -10.04 5.92 -0.14
CA TYR A 42 -9.00 6.67 0.55
C TYR A 42 -9.60 7.80 1.37
N GLU A 43 -9.13 7.95 2.61
CA GLU A 43 -9.59 8.98 3.55
C GLU A 43 -8.41 9.75 4.13
N TYR A 44 -7.44 9.03 4.68
CA TYR A 44 -6.27 9.60 5.32
C TYR A 44 -5.01 8.79 5.00
N ALA A 45 -3.93 9.49 4.65
CA ALA A 45 -2.72 8.89 4.07
C ALA A 45 -1.99 7.90 4.99
N ARG A 46 -2.14 8.05 6.32
CA ARG A 46 -1.60 7.07 7.28
C ARG A 46 -2.28 5.72 7.12
N THR A 47 -3.59 5.69 6.88
CA THR A 47 -4.36 4.46 6.71
C THR A 47 -4.21 3.91 5.30
N HIS A 48 -4.43 4.75 4.28
CA HIS A 48 -4.36 4.33 2.86
C HIS A 48 -3.69 5.43 2.03
N ASN A 49 -2.72 5.06 1.18
CA ASN A 49 -2.08 5.98 0.24
C ASN A 49 -1.78 5.24 -1.06
N PRO A 50 -2.31 5.66 -2.23
CA PRO A 50 -2.18 4.88 -3.47
C PRO A 50 -0.73 4.56 -3.86
N THR A 51 0.21 5.46 -3.56
CA THR A 51 1.64 5.23 -3.80
C THR A 51 2.18 4.07 -2.98
N ARG A 52 1.78 4.01 -1.69
CA ARG A 52 2.19 2.96 -0.76
C ARG A 52 1.48 1.65 -1.06
N ASP A 53 0.18 1.70 -1.35
CA ASP A 53 -0.63 0.53 -1.67
C ASP A 53 -0.09 -0.21 -2.91
N ALA A 54 0.42 0.53 -3.92
CA ALA A 54 1.08 -0.06 -5.08
C ALA A 54 2.36 -0.84 -4.72
N LEU A 55 3.19 -0.27 -3.83
CA LEU A 55 4.40 -0.95 -3.31
C LEU A 55 4.02 -2.20 -2.51
N GLU A 56 3.07 -2.07 -1.59
CA GLU A 56 2.58 -3.15 -0.74
C GLU A 56 2.01 -4.32 -1.56
N GLY A 57 1.19 -4.01 -2.57
CA GLY A 57 0.64 -5.01 -3.50
C GLY A 57 1.71 -5.69 -4.36
N CYS A 58 2.74 -4.94 -4.78
CA CYS A 58 3.87 -5.52 -5.51
C CYS A 58 4.63 -6.53 -4.63
N LEU A 59 5.06 -6.11 -3.43
CA LEU A 59 5.81 -6.96 -2.50
C LEU A 59 5.01 -8.19 -2.08
N ALA A 60 3.72 -8.04 -1.77
CA ALA A 60 2.84 -9.16 -1.46
C ALA A 60 2.81 -10.20 -2.60
N SER A 61 2.68 -9.75 -3.85
CA SER A 61 2.69 -10.64 -5.02
C SER A 61 4.05 -11.34 -5.25
N LEU A 62 5.16 -10.68 -4.90
CA LEU A 62 6.51 -11.23 -5.04
C LEU A 62 6.77 -12.33 -4.00
N GLU A 63 6.35 -12.12 -2.77
CA GLU A 63 6.49 -13.07 -1.64
C GLU A 63 5.35 -14.10 -1.55
N GLU A 64 4.46 -14.12 -2.55
CA GLU A 64 3.27 -14.98 -2.58
C GLU A 64 2.36 -14.80 -1.33
N GLY A 65 2.43 -13.62 -0.71
CA GLY A 65 1.60 -13.20 0.40
C GLY A 65 0.24 -12.66 -0.06
N LYS A 66 -0.73 -12.68 0.87
CA LYS A 66 -2.06 -12.11 0.63
C LYS A 66 -2.08 -10.58 0.78
N TYR A 67 -1.22 -10.04 1.66
CA TYR A 67 -1.12 -8.62 1.99
C TYR A 67 0.35 -8.23 2.16
N GLY A 68 0.65 -6.96 1.91
CA GLY A 68 1.94 -6.34 2.21
C GLY A 68 1.71 -5.07 3.03
N LEU A 69 2.66 -4.70 3.89
CA LEU A 69 2.60 -3.49 4.71
C LEU A 69 3.97 -2.81 4.69
N ALA A 70 4.01 -1.55 4.28
CA ALA A 70 5.23 -0.77 4.19
C ALA A 70 5.40 0.14 5.42
N PHE A 71 6.58 0.07 6.04
CA PHE A 71 6.92 0.81 7.25
C PHE A 71 8.07 1.79 6.99
N ALA A 72 8.25 2.75 7.91
CA ALA A 72 9.30 3.76 7.81
C ALA A 72 10.73 3.18 7.91
N SER A 73 10.88 2.00 8.52
CA SER A 73 12.15 1.29 8.67
C SER A 73 11.91 -0.21 8.93
N GLY A 74 12.97 -1.01 8.83
CA GLY A 74 12.93 -2.42 9.25
C GLY A 74 12.54 -2.58 10.72
N MET A 75 13.12 -1.77 11.61
CA MET A 75 12.78 -1.78 13.04
C MET A 75 11.30 -1.43 13.30
N ALA A 76 10.71 -0.53 12.51
CA ALA A 76 9.29 -0.20 12.63
C ALA A 76 8.40 -1.38 12.23
N ALA A 77 8.77 -2.13 11.18
CA ALA A 77 8.07 -3.36 10.80
C ALA A 77 8.17 -4.43 11.89
N GLU A 78 9.38 -4.67 12.41
CA GLU A 78 9.62 -5.63 13.51
C GLU A 78 8.82 -5.23 14.76
N THR A 79 8.83 -3.95 15.12
CA THR A 79 8.08 -3.43 16.28
C THR A 79 6.58 -3.65 16.10
N ALA A 80 6.04 -3.40 14.90
CA ALA A 80 4.63 -3.63 14.59
C ALA A 80 4.26 -5.12 14.70
N ILE A 81 5.14 -6.03 14.25
CA ILE A 81 4.94 -7.48 14.37
C ILE A 81 4.98 -7.90 15.85
N LEU A 82 5.97 -7.44 16.62
CA LEU A 82 6.08 -7.76 18.05
C LEU A 82 4.91 -7.21 18.86
N SER A 83 4.29 -6.11 18.41
CA SER A 83 3.10 -5.52 19.04
C SER A 83 1.84 -6.39 18.86
N LEU A 84 1.91 -7.50 18.10
CA LEU A 84 0.83 -8.49 18.03
C LEU A 84 0.84 -9.46 19.22
N LEU A 85 1.97 -9.56 19.94
CA LEU A 85 2.13 -10.45 21.10
C LEU A 85 1.52 -9.80 22.36
N ASN A 86 1.04 -10.64 23.27
CA ASN A 86 0.68 -10.22 24.62
C ASN A 86 1.90 -10.20 25.53
N ILE A 87 1.72 -9.57 26.69
CA ILE A 87 2.74 -9.56 27.74
C ILE A 87 2.94 -10.99 28.24
N GLY A 88 4.12 -11.55 28.01
CA GLY A 88 4.52 -12.88 28.48
C GLY A 88 4.34 -14.04 27.49
N ASP A 89 3.95 -13.75 26.24
CA ASP A 89 4.02 -14.70 25.11
C ASP A 89 5.48 -15.07 24.75
#